data_AF-A0A9P5QVK6-F1
#
_entry.id   AF-A0A9P5QVK6-F1
#
_cell.length_a   1.000
_cell.length_b   1.000
_cell.length_c   1.000
_cell.angle_alpha   90.00
_cell.angle_beta   90.00
_cell.angle_gamma   90.00
#
_symmetry.space_group_name_H-M   'P 1'
#
loop_
_entity.id
_entity.type
_entity.pdbx_description
1 polymer ?
#
loop_
_entity_poly.entity_id
_entity_poly.type
_entity_poly.pdbx_seq_one_letter_code
_entity_poly.pdbx_strand_id
1 'polypeptide(L)'
;MSCQDHNSELLKSRVPKSKVQLQKKVIDIIQDDHGVVCKCVDRSEFWSDILVGTDGAHSKVRERMYQQLYSLNMLPMSDAEPLKLTHLYVLGVSKPLDPAMFSNVKDKFSKV
;
A
#
# COMPACT_ATOMS: atom_id res chain seq x y z
N MET A 1 10.88 -14.14 -8.82
CA MET A 1 11.07 -12.68 -8.91
C MET A 1 10.85 -12.11 -7.53
N SER A 2 11.90 -11.96 -6.72
CA SER A 2 11.82 -11.41 -5.37
C SER A 2 12.66 -10.15 -5.34
N CYS A 3 12.07 -9.02 -5.71
CA CYS A 3 12.66 -7.75 -5.34
C CYS A 3 12.33 -7.58 -3.85
N GLN A 4 13.27 -7.95 -2.98
CA GLN A 4 13.17 -7.59 -1.58
C GLN A 4 13.38 -6.08 -1.50
N ASP A 5 12.29 -5.34 -1.27
CA ASP A 5 12.36 -3.90 -1.05
C ASP A 5 13.20 -3.63 0.20
N HIS A 6 14.46 -3.27 0.00
CA HIS A 6 15.45 -2.94 1.03
C HIS A 6 14.89 -1.95 2.09
N ASN A 7 14.03 -1.04 1.64
CA ASN A 7 13.37 -0.06 2.49
C ASN A 7 12.36 -0.69 3.47
N SER A 8 11.61 -1.71 3.05
CA SER A 8 10.64 -2.39 3.92
C SER A 8 11.34 -3.11 5.08
N GLU A 9 12.48 -3.73 4.80
CA GLU A 9 13.28 -4.43 5.80
C GLU A 9 13.87 -3.44 6.82
N LEU A 10 14.36 -2.29 6.36
CA LEU A 10 14.85 -1.22 7.22
C LEU A 10 13.77 -0.73 8.18
N LEU A 11 12.55 -0.45 7.70
CA LEU A 11 11.45 0.00 8.55
C LEU A 11 11.04 -1.05 9.57
N LYS A 12 10.93 -2.33 9.15
CA LYS A 12 10.62 -3.44 10.05
C LYS A 12 11.67 -3.60 11.15
N SER A 13 12.95 -3.34 10.86
CA SER A 13 14.03 -3.43 11.86
C SER A 13 13.89 -2.41 13.00
N ARG A 14 13.11 -1.34 12.83
CA ARG A 14 12.91 -0.28 13.83
C ARG A 14 11.69 -0.51 14.72
N VAL A 15 10.89 -1.55 14.47
CA VAL A 15 9.69 -1.86 15.25
C VAL A 15 9.89 -3.17 16.02
N PRO A 16 9.51 -3.24 17.31
CA PRO A 16 9.57 -4.50 18.05
C PRO A 16 8.76 -5.59 17.35
N LYS A 17 9.35 -6.78 17.17
CA LYS A 17 8.70 -7.91 16.47
C LYS A 17 7.35 -8.28 17.11
N SER A 18 7.20 -8.14 18.42
CA SER A 18 5.96 -8.41 19.15
C SER A 18 4.79 -7.49 18.78
N LYS A 19 5.07 -6.32 18.16
CA LYS A 19 4.06 -5.37 17.69
C LYS A 19 3.59 -5.66 16.26
N VAL A 20 4.25 -6.57 15.54
CA VAL A 20 3.91 -6.90 14.15
C VAL A 20 3.35 -8.32 14.09
N GLN A 21 2.04 -8.43 13.90
CA GLN A 21 1.38 -9.71 13.71
C GLN A 21 1.14 -9.97 12.23
N LEU A 22 1.86 -10.95 11.68
CA LEU A 22 1.74 -11.36 10.29
C LEU A 22 0.65 -12.42 10.11
N GLN A 23 0.30 -12.71 8.85
CA GLN A 23 -0.75 -13.65 8.48
C GLN A 23 -2.15 -13.26 9.01
N LYS A 24 -2.32 -12.00 9.43
CA LYS A 24 -3.58 -11.41 9.88
C LYS A 24 -4.27 -10.71 8.72
N LYS A 25 -5.00 -11.48 7.91
CA LYS A 25 -5.85 -10.93 6.85
C LYS A 25 -7.20 -10.54 7.43
N VAL A 26 -7.51 -9.23 7.45
CA VAL A 26 -8.81 -8.70 7.91
C VAL A 26 -9.92 -9.12 6.94
N ILE A 27 -11.07 -9.53 7.50
CA ILE A 27 -12.28 -9.92 6.75
C ILE A 27 -13.49 -9.08 7.12
N ASP A 28 -13.56 -8.59 8.36
CA ASP A 28 -14.67 -7.78 8.84
C ASP A 28 -14.20 -6.81 9.92
N ILE A 29 -14.96 -5.72 10.07
CA ILE A 29 -14.69 -4.62 10.98
C ILE A 29 -16.03 -4.21 11.60
N ILE A 30 -16.08 -4.20 12.93
CA ILE A 30 -17.24 -3.77 13.71
C ILE A 30 -16.79 -2.57 14.54
N GLN A 31 -17.53 -1.47 14.50
CA GLN A 31 -17.25 -0.29 15.31
C GLN A 31 -18.50 0.13 16.08
N ASP A 32 -18.30 0.63 17.28
CA ASP A 32 -19.33 1.20 18.14
C ASP A 32 -18.74 2.38 18.94
N ASP A 33 -19.51 2.89 19.91
CA ASP A 33 -19.10 4.03 20.75
C ASP A 33 -17.91 3.71 21.69
N HIS A 34 -17.50 2.43 21.78
CA HIS A 34 -16.43 1.95 22.65
C HIS A 34 -15.14 1.58 21.90
N GLY A 35 -15.19 1.52 20.57
CA GLY A 35 -14.00 1.30 19.75
C GLY A 35 -14.29 0.48 18.50
N VAL A 36 -13.29 -0.29 18.08
CA VAL A 36 -13.31 -1.08 16.85
C VAL A 36 -12.74 -2.48 17.06
N VAL A 37 -13.40 -3.45 16.43
CA VAL A 37 -13.02 -4.86 16.40
C VAL A 37 -12.67 -5.25 14.98
N CYS A 38 -11.44 -5.69 14.76
CA CYS A 38 -11.00 -6.31 13.51
C CYS A 38 -11.08 -7.83 13.61
N LYS A 39 -11.79 -8.46 12.68
CA LYS A 39 -11.87 -9.91 12.55
C LYS A 39 -10.97 -10.39 11.41
N CYS A 40 -10.18 -11.43 11.66
CA CYS A 40 -9.25 -12.00 10.69
C CYS A 40 -9.68 -13.38 10.16
N VAL A 41 -9.15 -13.77 9.00
CA VAL A 41 -9.40 -15.09 8.37
C VAL A 41 -9.11 -16.26 9.31
N ASP A 42 -8.06 -16.14 10.12
CA ASP A 42 -7.66 -17.18 11.08
C ASP A 42 -8.54 -17.24 12.34
N ARG A 43 -9.65 -16.48 12.35
CA ARG A 43 -10.59 -16.31 13.46
C ARG A 43 -10.03 -15.55 14.66
N SER A 44 -8.85 -14.93 14.55
CA SER A 44 -8.40 -13.99 15.57
C SER A 44 -9.17 -12.67 15.49
N GLU A 45 -9.34 -12.04 16.65
CA GLU A 45 -10.01 -10.75 16.81
C GLU A 45 -9.11 -9.78 17.57
N PHE A 46 -9.13 -8.51 17.15
CA PHE A 46 -8.33 -7.44 17.74
C PHE A 46 -9.23 -6.27 18.10
N TRP A 47 -9.17 -5.86 19.37
CA TRP A 47 -9.90 -4.73 19.93
C TRP A 47 -8.98 -3.52 20.04
N SER A 48 -9.42 -2.36 19.58
CA SER A 48 -8.70 -1.09 19.73
C SER A 48 -9.66 0.10 19.74
N ASP A 49 -9.18 1.25 20.21
CA ASP A 49 -9.96 2.50 20.12
C ASP A 49 -9.99 3.06 18.70
N ILE A 50 -8.91 2.85 17.94
CA ILE A 50 -8.73 3.38 16.58
C ILE A 50 -8.23 2.28 15.65
N LEU A 51 -8.72 2.27 14.41
CA LEU A 51 -8.24 1.46 13.30
C LEU A 51 -7.73 2.36 12.18
N VAL A 52 -6.53 2.07 11.67
CA VAL A 52 -5.95 2.77 10.52
C VAL A 52 -5.80 1.80 9.36
N GLY A 53 -6.41 2.12 8.21
CA GLY A 53 -6.34 1.32 6.99
C GLY A 53 -5.08 1.57 6.18
N THR A 54 -4.11 0.67 6.25
CA THR A 54 -2.86 0.70 5.45
C THR A 54 -2.72 -0.54 4.57
N ASP A 55 -3.85 -1.06 4.07
CA ASP A 55 -4.00 -2.33 3.33
C ASP A 55 -4.13 -2.16 1.80
N GLY A 56 -3.77 -0.98 1.30
CA GLY A 56 -3.50 -0.73 -0.12
C GLY A 56 -4.73 -0.56 -1.01
N ALA A 57 -4.54 -0.80 -2.32
CA ALA A 57 -5.56 -0.54 -3.34
C ALA A 57 -6.83 -1.39 -3.18
N HIS A 58 -6.73 -2.59 -2.61
CA HIS A 58 -7.86 -3.48 -2.34
C HIS A 58 -8.20 -3.52 -0.84
N SER A 59 -8.24 -2.34 -0.22
CA SER A 59 -8.46 -2.17 1.21
C SER A 59 -9.81 -2.72 1.66
N LYS A 60 -9.78 -3.66 2.61
CA LYS A 60 -10.97 -4.14 3.32
C LYS A 60 -11.47 -3.08 4.30
N VAL A 61 -10.57 -2.27 4.87
CA VAL A 61 -10.93 -1.15 5.75
C VAL A 61 -11.81 -0.14 5.01
N ARG A 62 -11.36 0.32 3.85
CA ARG A 62 -12.12 1.27 3.02
C ARG A 62 -13.44 0.68 2.54
N GLU A 63 -13.45 -0.59 2.12
CA GLU A 63 -14.67 -1.28 1.69
C GLU A 63 -15.75 -1.29 2.78
N ARG A 64 -15.40 -1.64 4.03
CA ARG A 64 -16.36 -1.68 5.14
C ARG A 64 -16.85 -0.28 5.53
N MET A 65 -15.95 0.70 5.57
CA MET A 65 -16.31 2.10 5.83
C MET A 65 -17.32 2.62 4.79
N TYR A 66 -17.09 2.33 3.50
CA TYR A 66 -18.00 2.75 2.43
C TYR A 66 -19.35 2.04 2.52
N GLN A 67 -19.38 0.75 2.82
CA GLN A 67 -20.63 0.01 3.01
C GLN A 67 -21.48 0.59 4.16
N GLN A 68 -20.86 0.96 5.28
CA GLN A 68 -21.54 1.60 6.40
C GLN A 68 -22.10 2.97 6.00
N LEU A 69 -21.28 3.84 5.41
CA LEU A 69 -21.72 5.17 4.96
C LEU A 69 -22.80 5.09 3.90
N TYR A 70 -22.72 4.11 2.99
CA TYR A 70 -23.75 3.86 1.99
C TYR A 70 -25.08 3.47 2.65
N SER A 71 -25.07 2.58 3.64
CA SER A 71 -26.30 2.20 4.37
C SER A 71 -26.92 3.36 5.16
N LEU A 72 -26.11 4.33 5.59
CA LEU A 72 -26.56 5.55 6.27
C LEU A 72 -26.94 6.68 5.30
N ASN A 73 -26.82 6.45 3.99
CA ASN A 73 -27.02 7.45 2.95
C ASN A 73 -26.11 8.69 3.12
N MET A 74 -24.90 8.45 3.64
CA MET A 74 -23.86 9.45 3.94
C MET A 74 -22.63 9.32 3.05
N LEU A 75 -22.57 8.32 2.16
CA LEU A 75 -21.44 8.15 1.24
C LEU A 75 -21.47 9.25 0.16
N PRO A 76 -20.40 10.06 0.01
CA PRO A 76 -20.31 11.02 -1.08
C PRO A 76 -20.30 10.32 -2.44
N MET A 77 -21.01 10.88 -3.42
CA MET A 77 -21.06 10.34 -4.79
C MET A 77 -19.66 10.18 -5.42
N SER A 78 -18.74 11.10 -5.13
CA SER A 78 -17.35 11.05 -5.62
C SER A 78 -16.59 9.83 -5.12
N ASP A 79 -16.93 9.31 -3.93
CA ASP A 79 -16.27 8.17 -3.32
C ASP A 79 -16.85 6.83 -3.81
N ALA A 80 -18.06 6.86 -4.40
CA ALA A 80 -18.66 5.69 -5.04
C ALA A 80 -18.05 5.38 -6.42
N GLU A 81 -17.27 6.31 -6.98
CA GLU A 81 -16.60 6.13 -8.26
C GLU A 81 -15.56 4.98 -8.20
N PRO A 82 -15.46 4.15 -9.26
CA PRO A 82 -14.50 3.06 -9.29
C PRO A 82 -13.06 3.58 -9.25
N LEU A 83 -12.16 2.78 -8.68
CA LEU A 83 -10.74 3.10 -8.60
C LEU A 83 -10.17 3.31 -10.02
N LYS A 84 -9.65 4.50 -10.27
CA LYS A 84 -9.03 4.84 -11.57
C LYS A 84 -7.58 4.39 -11.59
N LEU A 85 -7.25 3.47 -12.49
CA LEU A 85 -5.88 3.12 -12.79
C LEU A 85 -5.29 4.19 -13.73
N THR A 86 -4.34 4.97 -13.23
CA THR A 86 -3.64 5.98 -14.03
C THR A 86 -2.22 5.49 -14.31
N HIS A 87 -1.89 5.28 -15.59
CA HIS A 87 -0.54 4.98 -16.01
C HIS A 87 0.18 6.28 -16.38
N LEU A 88 1.10 6.71 -15.53
CA LEU A 88 2.01 7.83 -15.81
C LEU A 88 3.34 7.28 -16.31
N TYR A 89 3.63 7.54 -17.58
CA TYR A 89 4.93 7.23 -18.17
C TYR A 89 5.77 8.50 -18.23
N VAL A 90 6.94 8.46 -17.59
CA VAL A 90 7.95 9.50 -17.74
C VAL A 90 9.01 8.98 -18.70
N LEU A 91 9.05 9.52 -19.91
CA LEU A 91 10.07 9.21 -20.89
C LEU A 91 11.15 10.30 -20.86
N GLY A 92 12.32 9.96 -20.32
CA GLY A 92 13.51 10.79 -20.43
C GLY A 92 14.26 10.47 -21.73
N VAL A 93 14.32 11.41 -22.66
CA VAL A 93 15.22 11.32 -23.81
C VAL A 93 16.42 12.23 -23.57
N SER A 94 17.64 11.66 -23.61
CA SER A 94 18.87 12.45 -23.62
C SER A 94 19.36 12.66 -25.05
N LYS A 95 20.19 13.68 -25.24
CA LYS A 95 21.02 13.77 -26.45
C LYS A 95 22.10 12.66 -26.38
N PRO A 96 22.62 12.18 -27.52
CA PRO A 96 23.78 11.30 -27.54
C PRO A 96 24.89 11.89 -26.66
N LEU A 97 25.41 11.09 -25.72
CA LEU A 97 26.49 11.51 -24.84
C LEU A 97 27.74 11.75 -25.69
N ASP A 98 28.43 12.87 -25.47
CA ASP A 98 29.69 13.16 -26.15
C ASP A 98 30.77 12.17 -25.67
N PRO A 99 31.34 11.33 -26.55
CA PRO A 99 32.39 10.40 -26.18
C PRO A 99 33.69 11.06 -25.71
N ALA A 100 33.88 12.36 -25.96
CA ALA A 100 34.99 13.13 -25.41
C ALA A 100 34.81 13.43 -23.91
N MET A 101 33.56 13.59 -23.47
CA MET A 101 33.18 13.84 -22.07
C MET A 101 32.96 12.53 -21.31
N PHE A 102 32.50 11.48 -22.00
CA PHE A 102 32.16 10.17 -21.41
C PHE A 102 32.80 9.06 -22.25
N SER A 103 34.07 8.75 -21.98
CA SER A 103 34.87 7.81 -22.77
C SER A 103 34.31 6.38 -22.81
N ASN A 104 33.63 5.98 -21.73
CA ASN A 104 32.94 4.69 -21.58
C ASN A 104 31.71 4.51 -22.49
N VAL A 105 31.25 5.57 -23.18
CA VAL A 105 30.17 5.48 -24.16
C VAL A 105 30.59 4.73 -25.44
N LYS A 106 31.90 4.62 -25.70
CA LYS A 106 32.44 3.86 -26.84
C LYS A 106 32.48 2.36 -26.60
N ASP A 107 32.29 1.93 -25.35
CA ASP A 107 32.34 0.51 -25.01
C ASP A 107 31.10 -0.20 -25.57
N LYS A 108 31.32 -1.40 -26.10
CA LYS A 108 30.27 -2.22 -26.72
C LYS A 108 29.11 -2.56 -25.77
N PHE A 109 29.37 -2.44 -24.46
CA PHE A 109 28.41 -2.62 -23.38
C PHE A 109 28.69 -1.61 -22.27
N SER A 110 27.66 -0.93 -21.79
CA SER A 110 27.74 -0.23 -20.51
C SER A 110 27.83 -1.28 -19.40
N LYS A 111 28.93 -1.32 -18.66
CA LYS A 111 29.01 -2.12 -17.43
C LYS A 111 28.24 -1.36 -16.34
N VAL A 112 27.16 -1.96 -15.86
CA VAL A 112 26.46 -1.57 -14.62
C VAL A 112 27.26 -2.06 -13.43
#